data_AF-A0A5B7BQY9-F1
#
_entry.id   AF-A0A5B7BQY9-F1
#
_cell.length_a   1.000
_cell.length_b   1.000
_cell.length_c   1.000
_cell.angle_alpha   90.00
_cell.angle_beta   90.00
_cell.angle_gamma   90.00
#
_symmetry.space_group_name_H-M   'P 1'
#
loop_
_entity.id
_entity.type
_entity.pdbx_description
1 polymer ?
#
loop_
_entity_poly.entity_id
_entity_poly.type
_entity_poly.pdbx_seq_one_letter_code
_entity_poly.pdbx_strand_id
1 'polypeptide(L)'
;LSDMLVHYNQTSDILYYEVLDIPLPELQGLKTLKVAFHHATKDEVVIHTIRLPKQSAVGDVINDLKTKVELSHPNVELRLLEVFYHKIYKLLLLLPPFQAIRTFRRPDCTFSAHFEVLSP
;
A
#
# COMPACT_ATOMS: atom_id res chain seq x y z
N LEU A 1 -4.05 -34.54 0.60
CA LEU A 1 -4.33 -34.05 1.98
C LEU A 1 -3.21 -34.47 2.93
N SER A 2 -2.73 -35.71 2.85
CA SER A 2 -1.58 -36.20 3.63
C SER A 2 -0.34 -35.31 3.54
N ASP A 3 -0.04 -34.72 2.38
CA ASP A 3 1.09 -33.78 2.22
C ASP A 3 0.94 -32.48 3.02
N MET A 4 -0.29 -32.05 3.33
CA MET A 4 -0.54 -30.84 4.12
C MET A 4 -0.50 -31.11 5.63
N LEU A 5 -0.42 -32.39 6.02
CA LEU A 5 -0.41 -32.86 7.39
C LEU A 5 1.00 -33.30 7.85
N VAL A 6 1.97 -33.36 6.93
CA VAL A 6 3.36 -33.71 7.25
C VAL A 6 4.16 -32.44 7.50
N HIS A 7 4.56 -32.22 8.76
CA HIS A 7 5.47 -31.15 9.15
C HIS A 7 6.66 -31.76 9.90
N TYR A 8 7.88 -31.59 9.38
CA TYR A 8 9.11 -32.15 9.97
C TYR A 8 9.03 -33.65 10.33
N ASN A 9 8.54 -34.47 9.39
CA ASN A 9 8.42 -35.93 9.54
C ASN A 9 7.47 -36.38 10.67
N GLN A 10 6.65 -35.47 11.18
CA GLN A 10 5.54 -35.74 12.09
C GLN A 10 4.23 -35.52 11.32
N THR A 11 3.32 -36.49 11.39
CA THR A 11 1.95 -36.36 10.90
C THR A 11 1.14 -35.61 11.95
N SER A 12 0.68 -34.42 11.61
CA SER A 12 -0.25 -33.62 12.41
C SER A 12 -1.66 -33.81 11.87
N ASP A 13 -2.64 -34.09 12.73
CA ASP A 13 -4.04 -34.27 12.30
C ASP A 13 -4.84 -32.97 12.28
N ILE A 14 -4.20 -31.82 12.57
CA ILE A 14 -4.85 -30.52 12.72
C ILE A 14 -4.44 -29.59 11.58
N LEU A 15 -5.44 -29.06 10.87
CA LEU A 15 -5.28 -28.01 9.87
C LEU A 15 -5.88 -26.70 10.39
N TYR A 16 -5.07 -25.65 10.40
CA TYR A 16 -5.53 -24.30 10.70
C TYR A 16 -5.95 -23.61 9.39
N TYR A 17 -7.17 -23.07 9.37
CA TYR A 17 -7.69 -22.30 8.25
C TYR A 17 -8.30 -20.99 8.76
N GLU A 18 -8.27 -19.98 7.90
CA GLU A 18 -8.91 -18.70 8.13
C GLU A 18 -10.06 -18.54 7.13
N VAL A 19 -11.20 -18.04 7.60
CA VAL A 19 -12.33 -17.72 6.75
C VAL A 19 -12.15 -16.29 6.26
N LEU A 20 -12.01 -16.14 4.94
CA LEU A 20 -11.85 -14.85 4.29
C LEU A 20 -13.21 -14.30 3.85
N ASP A 21 -13.43 -13.00 4.02
CA ASP A 21 -14.65 -12.30 3.55
C ASP A 21 -14.77 -12.24 2.01
N ILE A 22 -13.67 -12.55 1.31
CA ILE A 22 -13.57 -12.51 -0.15
C ILE A 22 -12.83 -13.74 -0.67
N PRO A 23 -13.12 -14.20 -1.90
CA PRO A 23 -12.51 -15.40 -2.43
C PRO A 23 -10.99 -15.19 -2.66
N LEU A 24 -10.21 -16.23 -2.38
CA LEU A 24 -8.74 -16.19 -2.45
C LEU A 24 -8.19 -15.69 -3.81
N PRO A 25 -8.78 -16.04 -4.98
CA PRO A 25 -8.32 -15.51 -6.27
C PRO A 25 -8.42 -13.98 -6.36
N GLU A 26 -9.48 -13.38 -5.81
CA GLU A 26 -9.65 -11.94 -5.79
C GLU A 26 -8.70 -11.27 -4.80
N LEU A 27 -8.52 -11.88 -3.61
CA LEU A 27 -7.52 -11.43 -2.65
C LEU A 27 -6.11 -11.42 -3.26
N GLN A 28 -5.75 -12.48 -4.00
CA GLN A 28 -4.48 -12.59 -4.71
C GLN A 28 -4.37 -11.63 -5.90
N GLY A 29 -5.47 -11.18 -6.49
CA GLY A 29 -5.48 -10.16 -7.55
C GLY A 29 -5.29 -8.73 -7.02
N LEU A 30 -5.54 -8.52 -5.72
CA LEU A 30 -5.44 -7.22 -5.06
C LEU A 30 -4.07 -7.02 -4.42
N LYS A 31 -3.75 -5.75 -4.20
CA LYS A 31 -2.56 -5.30 -3.49
C LYS A 31 -2.96 -4.29 -2.45
N THR A 32 -2.53 -4.54 -1.23
CA THR A 32 -2.73 -3.65 -0.10
C THR A 32 -1.48 -2.83 0.12
N LEU A 33 -1.62 -1.52 0.15
CA LEU A 33 -0.55 -0.55 0.40
C LEU A 33 -0.89 0.21 1.69
N LYS A 34 0.06 0.28 2.61
CA LYS A 34 -0.03 1.13 3.79
C LYS A 34 0.68 2.44 3.49
N VAL A 35 -0.07 3.53 3.47
CA VAL A 35 0.42 4.88 3.18
C VAL A 35 0.34 5.71 4.44
N ALA A 36 1.48 6.05 5.02
CA ALA A 36 1.60 7.06 6.05
C ALA A 36 1.40 8.44 5.42
N PHE A 37 0.48 9.20 5.98
CA PHE A 37 0.11 10.53 5.53
C PHE A 37 0.41 11.54 6.63
N HIS A 38 1.25 12.52 6.31
CA HIS A 38 1.64 13.58 7.23
C HIS A 38 0.75 14.81 7.02
N HIS A 39 -0.07 15.17 8.02
CA HIS A 39 -0.81 16.43 7.99
C HIS A 39 0.11 17.60 8.37
N ALA A 40 0.25 18.57 7.46
CA ALA A 40 1.07 19.77 7.68
C ALA A 40 0.61 20.63 8.88
N THR A 41 -0.66 20.53 9.28
CA THR A 41 -1.28 21.37 10.32
C THR A 41 -1.38 20.71 11.68
N LYS A 42 -1.26 19.38 11.78
CA LYS A 42 -1.53 18.63 13.02
C LYS A 42 -0.33 17.82 13.54
N ASP A 43 0.78 17.76 12.81
CA ASP A 43 1.96 16.94 13.13
C ASP A 43 1.63 15.46 13.44
N GLU A 44 0.45 15.02 13.02
CA GLU A 44 -0.04 13.65 13.18
C GLU A 44 0.20 12.88 11.88
N VAL A 45 0.74 11.67 12.04
CA VAL A 45 0.94 10.72 10.94
C VAL A 45 -0.22 9.73 10.94
N VAL A 46 -1.05 9.79 9.90
CA VAL A 46 -2.19 8.88 9.75
C VAL A 46 -1.83 7.79 8.73
N ILE A 47 -1.96 6.53 9.12
CA ILE A 47 -1.70 5.41 8.21
C ILE A 47 -3.01 5.01 7.52
N HIS A 48 -3.11 5.28 6.22
CA HIS A 48 -4.21 4.83 5.38
C HIS A 48 -3.88 3.51 4.71
N THR A 49 -4.82 2.57 4.76
CA THR A 49 -4.70 1.29 4.05
C THR A 49 -5.49 1.39 2.75
N ILE A 50 -4.78 1.35 1.62
CA ILE A 50 -5.35 1.43 0.28
C ILE A 50 -5.26 0.05 -0.36
N ARG A 51 -6.38 -0.41 -0.92
CA ARG A 51 -6.48 -1.74 -1.51
C ARG A 51 -6.92 -1.62 -2.96
N LEU A 52 -6.00 -1.91 -3.87
CA LEU A 52 -6.19 -1.73 -5.31
C LEU A 52 -5.75 -2.97 -6.09
N PRO A 53 -6.27 -3.20 -7.31
CA PRO A 53 -5.79 -4.26 -8.19
C PRO A 53 -4.29 -4.15 -8.48
N LYS A 54 -3.58 -5.28 -8.60
CA LYS A 54 -2.12 -5.30 -8.84
C LYS A 54 -1.69 -4.50 -10.09
N GLN A 55 -2.57 -4.37 -11.07
CA GLN A 55 -2.37 -3.60 -12.29
C GLN A 55 -2.55 -2.09 -12.14
N SER A 56 -3.10 -1.60 -11.03
CA SER A 56 -3.30 -0.18 -10.79
C SER A 56 -1.97 0.58 -10.81
N ALA A 57 -2.03 1.86 -11.16
CA ALA A 57 -0.88 2.75 -11.19
C ALA A 57 -0.71 3.48 -9.85
N VAL A 58 0.48 4.06 -9.63
CA VAL A 58 0.70 5.01 -8.51
C VAL A 58 -0.32 6.16 -8.53
N GLY A 59 -0.76 6.61 -9.72
CA GLY A 59 -1.79 7.64 -9.84
C GLY A 59 -3.13 7.25 -9.22
N ASP A 60 -3.53 5.99 -9.33
CA ASP A 60 -4.77 5.48 -8.72
C ASP A 60 -4.66 5.49 -7.18
N VAL A 61 -3.48 5.14 -6.64
CA VAL A 61 -3.20 5.21 -5.20
C VAL A 61 -3.32 6.64 -4.70
N ILE A 62 -2.77 7.60 -5.44
CA ILE A 62 -2.84 9.02 -5.09
C ILE A 62 -4.30 9.50 -5.12
N ASN A 63 -5.06 9.15 -6.16
CA ASN A 63 -6.47 9.54 -6.26
C ASN A 63 -7.31 8.94 -5.12
N ASP A 64 -7.11 7.67 -4.78
CA ASP A 64 -7.79 7.02 -3.65
C ASP A 64 -7.39 7.63 -2.31
N LEU A 65 -6.12 8.03 -2.16
CA LEU A 65 -5.67 8.77 -0.98
C LEU A 65 -6.33 10.15 -0.90
N LYS A 66 -6.48 10.86 -2.03
CA LYS A 66 -7.15 12.18 -2.08
C LYS A 66 -8.63 12.11 -1.69
N THR A 67 -9.32 11.00 -1.94
CA THR A 67 -10.72 10.84 -1.52
C THR A 67 -10.86 10.46 -0.04
N LYS A 68 -9.81 9.86 0.55
CA LYS A 68 -9.77 9.45 1.96
C LYS A 68 -9.20 10.49 2.90
N VAL A 69 -8.56 11.54 2.38
CA VAL A 69 -7.90 12.57 3.18
C VAL A 69 -8.45 13.95 2.83
N GLU A 70 -8.75 14.74 3.86
CA GLU A 70 -9.13 16.13 3.70
C GLU A 70 -7.91 16.98 3.33
N LEU A 71 -7.86 17.41 2.07
CA LEU A 71 -6.83 18.33 1.61
C LEU A 71 -7.19 19.76 2.03
N SER A 72 -6.20 20.50 2.54
CA SER A 72 -6.38 21.92 2.83
C SER A 72 -6.66 22.74 1.56
N HIS A 73 -6.15 22.29 0.41
CA HIS A 73 -6.38 22.92 -0.89
C HIS A 73 -6.65 21.87 -1.98
N PRO A 74 -7.58 22.14 -2.92
CA PRO A 74 -7.93 21.20 -3.99
C PRO A 74 -6.82 21.01 -5.03
N ASN A 75 -5.87 21.96 -5.13
CA ASN A 75 -4.80 21.95 -6.13
C ASN A 75 -3.45 21.41 -5.60
N VAL A 76 -3.49 20.60 -4.53
CA VAL A 76 -2.28 20.00 -3.97
C VAL A 76 -1.76 18.87 -4.87
N GLU A 77 -0.46 18.93 -5.17
CA GLU A 77 0.29 17.78 -5.66
C GLU A 77 0.70 16.89 -4.48
N LEU A 78 0.29 15.61 -4.55
CA LEU A 78 0.74 14.58 -3.62
C LEU A 78 1.85 13.79 -4.27
N ARG A 79 2.96 13.63 -3.55
CA ARG A 79 4.08 12.78 -3.96
C ARG A 79 4.12 11.56 -3.05
N LEU A 80 4.25 10.38 -3.65
CA LEU A 80 4.39 9.12 -2.93
C LEU A 80 5.88 8.79 -2.80
N LEU A 81 6.34 8.57 -1.58
CA LEU A 81 7.71 8.22 -1.24
C LEU A 81 7.74 6.79 -0.72
N GLU A 82 8.59 5.95 -1.29
CA GLU A 82 8.88 4.64 -0.73
C GLU A 82 9.89 4.80 0.40
N VAL A 83 9.48 4.48 1.63
CA VAL A 83 10.31 4.62 2.84
C VAL A 83 10.62 3.24 3.41
N PHE A 84 11.90 2.98 3.64
CA PHE A 84 12.38 1.70 4.17
C PHE A 84 13.44 1.94 5.25
N TYR A 85 13.30 1.29 6.42
CA TYR A 85 14.15 1.51 7.60
C TYR A 85 14.40 3.00 7.90
N HIS A 86 13.32 3.80 7.95
CA HIS A 86 13.37 5.25 8.19
C HIS A 86 14.16 6.06 7.14
N LYS A 87 14.50 5.47 5.99
CA LYS A 87 15.15 6.14 4.86
C LYS A 87 14.21 6.21 3.66
N ILE A 88 14.13 7.40 3.05
CA ILE A 88 13.45 7.56 1.76
C ILE A 88 14.32 6.89 0.70
N TYR A 89 13.78 5.84 0.08
CA TYR A 89 14.49 5.05 -0.92
C TYR A 89 14.21 5.55 -2.33
N LYS A 90 12.95 5.92 -2.61
CA LYS A 90 12.53 6.30 -3.95
C LYS A 90 11.38 7.29 -3.92
N LEU A 91 11.50 8.36 -4.70
CA LEU A 91 10.40 9.24 -5.06
C LEU A 91 9.63 8.62 -6.23
N LEU A 92 8.34 8.35 -6.03
CA LEU A 92 7.45 7.86 -7.08
C LEU A 92 6.74 9.07 -7.70
N LEU A 93 7.41 9.70 -8.67
CA LEU A 93 6.75 10.72 -9.49
C LEU A 93 5.76 10.08 -10.44
N LEU A 94 4.66 10.80 -10.71
CA LEU A 94 3.65 10.53 -11.74
C LEU A 94 4.20 10.54 -13.18
N LEU A 95 5.52 10.64 -13.37
CA LEU A 95 6.15 10.68 -14.68
C LEU A 95 6.04 9.30 -15.37
N PRO A 96 5.78 9.26 -16.69
CA PRO A 96 5.69 8.02 -17.42
C PRO A 96 7.05 7.27 -17.42
N PRO A 97 7.04 5.93 -17.33
CA PRO A 97 5.85 5.07 -17.28
C PRO A 97 5.19 5.07 -15.91
N PHE A 98 3.85 5.23 -15.87
CA PHE A 98 3.03 5.04 -14.68
C PHE A 98 3.43 3.72 -14.02
N GLN A 99 4.13 3.79 -12.88
CA GLN A 99 4.63 2.58 -12.23
C GLN A 99 3.42 1.80 -11.70
N ALA A 100 3.23 0.59 -12.22
CA ALA A 100 2.18 -0.30 -11.75
C ALA A 100 2.49 -0.74 -10.33
N ILE A 101 1.51 -0.73 -9.43
CA ILE A 101 1.71 -1.04 -8.02
C ILE A 101 2.25 -2.45 -7.80
N ARG A 102 2.07 -3.40 -8.74
CA ARG A 102 2.70 -4.72 -8.71
C ARG A 102 4.23 -4.68 -8.50
N THR A 103 4.91 -3.62 -8.92
CA THR A 103 6.38 -3.50 -8.82
C THR A 103 6.87 -3.38 -7.37
N PHE A 104 6.02 -2.95 -6.44
CA PHE A 104 6.36 -2.86 -5.01
C PHE A 104 6.50 -4.26 -4.38
N ARG A 105 7.63 -4.92 -4.58
CA ARG A 105 7.76 -6.35 -4.27
C ARG A 105 7.86 -6.67 -2.77
N ARG A 106 7.94 -5.64 -1.92
CA ARG A 106 8.26 -5.78 -0.49
C ARG A 106 6.97 -5.67 0.35
N PRO A 107 6.66 -6.68 1.18
CA PRO A 107 5.48 -6.64 2.06
C PRO A 107 5.61 -5.59 3.19
N ASP A 108 6.83 -5.23 3.57
CA ASP A 108 7.11 -4.30 4.68
C ASP A 108 7.36 -2.85 4.23
N CYS A 109 7.11 -2.53 2.95
CA CYS A 109 7.25 -1.15 2.48
C CYS A 109 6.08 -0.28 2.99
N THR A 110 6.39 0.60 3.93
CA THR A 110 5.57 1.77 4.26
C THR A 110 5.82 2.86 3.22
N PHE A 111 4.74 3.34 2.60
CA PHE A 111 4.83 4.50 1.72
C PHE A 111 4.53 5.75 2.54
N SER A 112 5.30 6.83 2.37
CA SER A 112 4.96 8.13 2.94
C SER A 112 4.43 9.04 1.84
N ALA A 113 3.29 9.68 2.08
CA ALA A 113 2.75 10.72 1.22
C ALA A 113 3.06 12.10 1.83
N HIS A 114 3.70 12.97 1.04
CA HIS A 114 4.02 14.33 1.42
C HIS A 114 3.30 15.35 0.53
N PHE A 115 2.91 16.47 1.14
CA PHE A 115 2.41 17.67 0.47
C PHE A 115 3.58 18.50 -0.08
N GLU A 116 3.43 18.97 -1.31
CA GLU A 116 4.18 20.13 -1.79
C GLU A 116 3.15 21.22 -2.09
N VAL A 117 3.05 22.20 -1.19
CA VAL A 117 2.31 23.43 -1.50
C VAL A 117 3.22 24.18 -2.46
N LEU A 118 2.85 24.20 -3.75
CA LEU A 118 3.37 25.17 -4.70
C LEU A 118 3.01 26.54 -4.13
N SER A 119 3.96 27.16 -3.44
CA SER A 119 3.84 28.53 -2.95
C SER A 119 3.52 29.45 -4.13
N PRO A 120 2.59 30.41 -3.96
CA PRO A 120 2.25 31.38 -5.00
C PRO A 120 3.43 32.26 -5.39
#